data_AF-A0A940ZI66-F1
#
_entry.id   AF-A0A940ZI66-F1
#
_cell.length_a   1.000
_cell.length_b   1.000
_cell.length_c   1.000
_cell.angle_alpha   90.00
_cell.angle_beta   90.00
_cell.angle_gamma   90.00
#
_symmetry.space_group_name_H-M   'P 1'
#
loop_
_entity.id
_entity.type
_entity.pdbx_description
1 polymer ?
#
loop_
_entity_poly.entity_id
_entity_poly.type
_entity_poly.pdbx_seq_one_letter_code
_entity_poly.pdbx_strand_id
1 'polypeptide(L)' 'MSKIIASAAIRGAHKIYNMVEAKYKEVLDKYGPNQEIGFPNTAYYLPIIYAMTGISVSKLEDCDRILKLCKKMIP' A
#
# COMPACT_ATOMS: atom_id res chain seq x y z
N MET A 1 20.56 8.76 -16.18
CA MET A 1 19.19 8.17 -16.14
C MET A 1 18.32 8.89 -17.17
N SER A 2 17.57 8.15 -18.01
CA SER A 2 16.73 8.79 -19.04
C SER A 2 15.57 9.55 -18.38
N LYS A 3 15.45 10.85 -18.66
CA LYS A 3 14.35 11.70 -18.15
C LYS A 3 12.98 11.17 -18.58
N ILE A 4 12.88 10.62 -19.78
CA ILE A 4 11.62 10.07 -20.31
C ILE A 4 11.18 8.86 -19.48
N ILE A 5 12.12 7.95 -19.20
CA ILE A 5 11.84 6.72 -18.43
C ILE A 5 11.51 7.05 -16.97
N ALA A 6 12.28 7.93 -16.33
CA ALA A 6 12.01 8.36 -14.96
C ALA A 6 10.62 9.01 -14.83
N SER A 7 10.28 9.94 -15.73
CA SER A 7 8.95 10.58 -15.74
C SER A 7 7.82 9.59 -15.99
N ALA A 8 8.02 8.56 -16.82
CA ALA A 8 7.03 7.50 -17.04
C ALA A 8 6.79 6.66 -15.77
N ALA A 9 7.87 6.29 -15.07
CA ALA A 9 7.78 5.54 -13.82
C ALA A 9 7.06 6.34 -12.73
N ILE A 10 7.36 7.63 -12.58
CA ILE A 10 6.70 8.53 -11.59
C ILE A 10 5.20 8.62 -11.88
N ARG A 11 4.79 8.85 -13.13
CA ARG A 11 3.36 8.85 -13.50
C ARG A 11 2.68 7.52 -13.18
N GLY A 12 3.36 6.40 -13.44
CA GLY A 12 2.87 5.06 -13.09
C GLY A 12 2.67 4.89 -11.59
N ALA A 13 3.63 5.32 -10.78
CA ALA A 13 3.57 5.26 -9.32
C ALA A 13 2.37 6.05 -8.77
N HIS A 14 2.17 7.30 -9.22
CA HIS A 14 0.99 8.10 -8.87
C HIS A 14 -0.32 7.40 -9.25
N LYS A 15 -0.38 6.81 -10.46
CA LYS A 15 -1.59 6.10 -10.93
C LYS A 15 -1.95 4.91 -10.03
N ILE A 16 -0.97 4.06 -9.71
CA ILE A 16 -1.20 2.90 -8.83
C ILE A 16 -1.56 3.33 -7.42
N TYR A 17 -0.86 4.33 -6.86
CA TYR A 17 -1.15 4.86 -5.54
C TYR A 17 -2.59 5.35 -5.43
N ASN A 18 -3.05 6.17 -6.39
CA ASN A 18 -4.41 6.71 -6.38
C ASN A 18 -5.48 5.62 -6.47
N MET A 19 -5.24 4.59 -7.29
CA MET A 19 -6.15 3.44 -7.41
C MET A 19 -6.27 2.68 -6.09
N VAL A 20 -5.15 2.42 -5.41
CA VAL A 20 -5.14 1.71 -4.13
C VAL A 20 -5.73 2.58 -3.01
N GLU A 21 -5.44 3.88 -2.98
CA GLU A 21 -6.02 4.80 -1.99
C GLU A 21 -7.55 4.87 -2.10
N ALA A 22 -8.08 4.91 -3.34
CA ALA A 22 -9.52 4.86 -3.57
C ALA A 22 -10.13 3.53 -3.11
N LYS A 23 -9.50 2.41 -3.45
CA LYS A 23 -9.97 1.08 -3.03
C LYS A 23 -9.91 0.92 -1.51
N TYR A 24 -8.86 1.45 -0.87
CA TYR A 24 -8.70 1.40 0.57
C TYR A 24 -9.86 2.10 1.28
N LYS A 25 -10.23 3.31 0.85
CA LYS A 25 -11.38 4.05 1.41
C LYS A 25 -12.68 3.24 1.27
N GLU A 26 -12.94 2.70 0.08
CA GLU A 26 -14.13 1.87 -0.20
C GLU A 26 -14.21 0.65 0.75
N VAL A 27 -13.12 -0.08 0.93
CA VAL A 27 -13.13 -1.28 1.79
C VAL A 27 -13.12 -0.92 3.28
N LEU A 28 -12.49 0.19 3.66
CA LEU A 28 -12.49 0.67 5.04
C LEU A 28 -13.90 1.07 5.47
N ASP A 29 -14.63 1.79 4.62
CA ASP A 29 -16.03 2.18 4.88
C ASP A 29 -16.93 0.94 4.96
N LYS A 30 -16.66 -0.09 4.16
CA LYS A 30 -17.49 -1.30 4.09
C LYS A 30 -17.27 -2.28 5.24
N TYR A 31 -16.01 -2.50 5.64
CA TYR A 31 -15.65 -3.57 6.59
C TYR A 31 -15.17 -3.02 7.95
N GLY A 32 -14.88 -1.73 8.03
CA GLY A 32 -14.36 -1.09 9.23
C GLY A 32 -12.86 -1.34 9.47
N PRO A 33 -12.25 -0.58 10.40
CA PRO A 33 -10.81 -0.59 10.64
C PRO A 33 -10.28 -1.92 11.21
N ASN A 34 -11.10 -2.62 11.98
CA ASN A 34 -10.72 -3.84 12.70
C ASN A 34 -10.77 -5.12 11.85
N GLN A 35 -11.19 -5.03 10.59
CA GLN A 35 -11.24 -6.18 9.70
C GLN A 35 -9.83 -6.77 9.52
N GLU A 36 -9.69 -8.05 9.88
CA GLU A 36 -8.45 -8.80 9.66
C GLU A 36 -8.22 -9.06 8.17
N ILE A 37 -6.97 -8.93 7.74
CA ILE A 37 -6.51 -9.15 6.37
C ILE A 37 -5.19 -9.93 6.37
N GLY A 38 -4.98 -10.71 5.32
CA GLY A 38 -3.74 -11.47 5.15
C GLY A 38 -3.83 -12.46 4.00
N PHE A 39 -2.71 -13.12 3.73
CA PHE A 39 -2.67 -14.26 2.82
C PHE A 39 -2.79 -15.57 3.60
N PRO A 40 -3.38 -16.63 3.03
CA PRO A 40 -3.36 -17.95 3.64
C PRO A 40 -1.92 -18.50 3.68
N ASN A 41 -1.64 -19.35 4.67
CA ASN A 41 -0.39 -20.13 4.77
C ASN A 41 0.91 -19.27 4.80
N THR A 42 0.89 -18.11 5.44
CA THR A 42 2.09 -17.30 5.66
C THR A 42 2.15 -16.73 7.08
N ALA A 43 3.35 -16.69 7.64
CA ALA A 43 3.66 -15.98 8.89
C ALA A 43 4.24 -14.57 8.65
N TYR A 44 4.31 -14.12 7.39
CA TYR A 44 4.96 -12.88 6.97
C TYR A 44 4.00 -11.73 6.66
N TYR A 45 2.77 -11.76 7.21
CA TYR A 45 1.77 -10.72 7.00
C TYR A 45 1.52 -10.47 5.49
N LEU A 46 1.70 -9.22 5.03
CA LEU A 46 1.86 -8.87 3.63
C LEU A 46 3.36 -8.86 3.28
N PRO A 47 3.90 -9.91 2.61
CA PRO A 47 5.33 -10.19 2.62
C PRO A 47 6.22 -9.08 2.05
N ILE A 48 5.80 -8.43 0.95
CA ILE A 48 6.58 -7.35 0.33
C ILE A 48 6.62 -6.11 1.22
N ILE A 49 5.50 -5.76 1.85
CA ILE A 49 5.43 -4.63 2.78
C ILE A 49 6.30 -4.91 4.01
N TYR A 50 6.17 -6.11 4.58
CA TYR A 50 6.94 -6.51 5.75
C TYR A 50 8.46 -6.53 5.45
N ALA A 51 8.87 -7.09 4.31
CA ALA A 51 10.27 -7.13 3.90
C ALA A 51 10.88 -5.73 3.70
N MET A 52 10.12 -4.78 3.15
CA MET A 52 10.63 -3.43 2.87
C MET A 52 10.57 -2.48 4.07
N THR A 53 9.62 -2.65 4.97
CA THR A 53 9.30 -1.64 6.01
C THR A 53 9.38 -2.18 7.43
N GLY A 54 9.39 -3.50 7.62
CA GLY A 54 9.25 -4.15 8.93
C GLY A 54 7.88 -4.00 9.57
N ILE A 55 6.89 -3.40 8.89
CA ILE A 55 5.55 -3.19 9.42
C ILE A 55 4.70 -4.43 9.17
N SER A 56 4.23 -5.05 10.25
CA SER A 56 3.26 -6.14 10.23
C SER A 56 1.86 -5.60 9.95
N VAL A 57 1.31 -5.93 8.78
CA VAL A 57 -0.06 -5.56 8.40
C VAL A 57 -0.97 -6.76 8.62
N SER A 58 -1.85 -6.69 9.60
CA SER A 58 -2.83 -7.75 9.90
C SER A 58 -4.27 -7.25 9.91
N LYS A 59 -4.50 -5.94 9.97
CA LYS A 59 -5.82 -5.31 9.89
C LYS A 59 -5.90 -4.23 8.80
N LEU A 60 -7.11 -3.88 8.39
CA LEU A 60 -7.33 -2.79 7.44
C LEU A 60 -6.77 -1.44 7.94
N GLU A 61 -6.84 -1.14 9.24
CA GLU A 61 -6.29 0.11 9.78
C GLU A 61 -4.76 0.25 9.57
N ASP A 62 -4.02 -0.86 9.58
CA ASP A 62 -2.55 -0.84 9.41
C ASP A 62 -2.14 -0.34 8.01
N CYS A 63 -3.02 -0.54 7.01
CA CYS A 63 -2.79 -0.09 5.63
C CYS A 63 -2.65 1.44 5.52
N ASP A 64 -3.30 2.23 6.38
CA ASP A 64 -3.19 3.69 6.36
C ASP A 64 -1.75 4.15 6.61
N ARG A 65 -1.04 3.49 7.54
CA ARG A 65 0.37 3.77 7.81
C ARG A 65 1.25 3.50 6.58
N ILE A 66 0.95 2.44 5.83
CA ILE A 66 1.68 2.08 4.61
C ILE A 66 1.38 3.08 3.48
N LEU A 67 0.12 3.44 3.28
CA LEU A 67 -0.26 4.44 2.26
C LEU A 67 0.40 5.79 2.55
N LYS A 68 0.42 6.25 3.80
CA LYS A 68 1.14 7.47 4.21
C LYS A 68 2.64 7.39 3.91
N LEU A 69 3.27 6.23 4.11
CA LEU A 69 4.68 6.03 3.77
C LEU A 69 4.89 6.09 2.25
N CYS A 70 4.08 5.36 1.47
CA CYS A 70 4.15 5.38 0.00
C CYS A 70 3.98 6.80 -0.55
N LYS A 71 3.02 7.58 -0.03
CA LYS A 71 2.77 8.96 -0.46
C LYS A 71 3.98 9.87 -0.27
N LYS A 72 4.80 9.64 0.77
CA LYS A 72 6.05 10.38 1.01
C LYS A 72 7.20 9.96 0.09
N MET A 73 7.14 8.76 -0.48
CA MET A 73 8.18 8.20 -1.34
C MET A 73 7.99 8.53 -2.82
N ILE A 74 6.76 8.85 -3.24
CA ILE A 74 6.48 9.22 -4.63
C ILE A 74 6.82 10.71 -4.83
N PRO A 75 7.73 11.04 -5.76
CA PRO A 75 8.13 12.42 -6.05
C PRO A 75 7.12 13.18 -6.92
#